data_AF-A0A0D0X536-F1
#
_entry.id   AF-A0A0D0X536-F1
#
_cell.length_a   1.000
_cell.length_b   1.000
_cell.length_c   1.000
_cell.angle_alpha   90.00
_cell.angle_beta   90.00
_cell.angle_gamma   90.00
#
_symmetry.space_group_name_H-M   'P 1'
#
loop_
_entity.id
_entity.type
_entity.pdbx_description
1 polymer ?
#
loop_
_entity_poly.entity_id
_entity_poly.type
_entity_poly.pdbx_seq_one_letter_code
_entity_poly.pdbx_strand_id
1 'polypeptide(L)'
;MGDEALSAGAVARRLGVAVTTLRTWHQRYGLGPSQHLPGHHRRYTPADLARLEIMRKLTAEGVTPAEAARWARQVPATGPGGAPSAVVANRIRPGGGRDGGGQTIPVGRAGPAARGLARAAMRLDSVAIGETIAHALATDGVVGTWEGLLRPVLVGIGERHAATAGLIEVEHLVSRCVSEAFAAVARASSAPGPARILLSCADEEQHTLPLEALAAALAEAGVAYRMLGARVPAAALVEAVNRTGPAAVVVWSHIRATADPAQLTALLASPRRPLLVLAAGPGWRADSLPAGVVRPVDLAEAVSLALAVRDSLDQSTGD
;
A
#
# COMPACT_ATOMS: atom_id res chain seq x y z
N MET A 1 1.59 -35.58 23.42
CA MET A 1 2.65 -35.36 22.41
C MET A 1 2.75 -33.87 22.20
N GLY A 2 3.93 -33.28 22.46
CA GLY A 2 4.13 -31.83 22.54
C GLY A 2 3.75 -31.12 21.25
N ASP A 3 2.88 -30.11 21.36
CA ASP A 3 2.37 -29.34 20.22
C ASP A 3 3.40 -28.26 19.87
N GLU A 4 4.40 -28.66 19.10
CA GLU A 4 5.57 -27.83 18.81
C GLU A 4 5.21 -26.70 17.84
N ALA A 5 5.60 -25.47 18.19
CA ALA A 5 5.35 -24.31 17.34
C ALA A 5 6.09 -24.46 15.98
N LEU A 6 5.35 -24.33 14.87
CA LEU A 6 5.80 -24.70 13.52
C LEU A 6 6.39 -23.52 12.74
N SER A 7 7.38 -23.79 11.88
CA SER A 7 7.90 -22.79 10.94
C SER A 7 6.90 -22.50 9.81
N ALA A 8 6.98 -21.32 9.20
CA ALA A 8 6.11 -20.93 8.08
C ALA A 8 6.14 -21.94 6.91
N GLY A 9 7.30 -22.55 6.64
CA GLY A 9 7.45 -23.57 5.59
C GLY A 9 6.77 -24.90 5.97
N ALA A 10 6.80 -25.30 7.24
CA ALA A 10 6.09 -26.48 7.71
C ALA A 10 4.57 -26.28 7.68
N VAL A 11 4.09 -25.10 8.08
CA VAL A 11 2.66 -24.73 8.03
C VAL A 11 2.15 -24.67 6.58
N ALA A 12 2.90 -24.07 5.66
CA ALA A 12 2.54 -24.02 4.25
C ALA A 12 2.35 -25.42 3.65
N ARG A 13 3.28 -26.34 3.96
CA ARG A 13 3.22 -27.73 3.51
C ARG A 13 2.03 -28.48 4.09
N ARG A 14 1.76 -28.29 5.39
CA ARG A 14 0.64 -28.93 6.09
C ARG A 14 -0.72 -28.44 5.58
N LEU A 15 -0.82 -27.15 5.25
CA LEU A 15 -2.04 -26.54 4.73
C LEU A 15 -2.17 -26.63 3.21
N GLY A 16 -1.17 -27.15 2.50
CA GLY A 16 -1.21 -27.24 1.02
C GLY A 16 -1.35 -25.87 0.34
N VAL A 17 -0.76 -24.82 0.92
CA VAL A 17 -0.76 -23.46 0.36
C VAL A 17 0.68 -22.95 0.20
N ALA A 18 0.91 -21.95 -0.64
CA ALA A 18 2.23 -21.35 -0.79
C ALA A 18 2.62 -20.55 0.47
N VAL A 19 3.92 -20.51 0.80
CA VAL A 19 4.43 -19.67 1.90
C VAL A 19 4.10 -18.19 1.68
N THR A 20 4.06 -17.75 0.42
CA THR A 20 3.64 -16.40 0.03
C THR A 20 2.18 -16.13 0.38
N THR A 21 1.29 -17.11 0.23
CA THR A 21 -0.13 -16.99 0.64
C THR A 21 -0.26 -16.78 2.15
N LEU A 22 0.51 -17.53 2.96
CA LEU A 22 0.54 -17.33 4.41
C LEU A 22 1.05 -15.94 4.81
N ARG A 23 2.06 -15.42 4.09
CA ARG A 23 2.55 -14.05 4.30
C ARG A 23 1.50 -13.01 3.96
N THR A 24 0.79 -13.17 2.83
CA THR A 24 -0.31 -12.29 2.45
C THR A 24 -1.43 -12.30 3.50
N TRP A 25 -1.80 -13.48 4.02
CA TRP A 25 -2.83 -13.57 5.06
C TRP A 25 -2.38 -12.96 6.40
N HIS A 26 -1.12 -13.12 6.77
CA HIS A 26 -0.55 -12.46 7.93
C HIS A 26 -0.56 -10.94 7.79
N GLN A 27 -0.10 -10.40 6.65
CA GLN A 27 0.03 -8.96 6.45
C GLN A 27 -1.31 -8.26 6.24
N ARG A 28 -2.19 -8.85 5.42
CA ARG A 28 -3.45 -8.21 5.01
C ARG A 28 -4.59 -8.48 5.99
N TYR A 29 -4.55 -9.62 6.67
CA TYR A 29 -5.66 -10.07 7.51
C TYR A 29 -5.26 -10.36 8.96
N GLY A 30 -4.00 -10.10 9.34
CA GLY A 30 -3.52 -10.34 10.70
C GLY A 30 -3.48 -11.82 11.10
N LEU A 31 -3.53 -12.75 10.14
CA LEU A 31 -3.47 -14.20 10.38
C LEU A 31 -2.02 -14.68 10.46
N GLY A 32 -1.23 -14.06 11.34
CA GLY A 32 0.16 -14.39 11.60
C GLY A 32 0.37 -15.29 12.81
N PRO A 33 1.62 -15.68 13.09
CA PRO A 33 1.98 -16.39 14.31
C PRO A 33 1.75 -15.51 15.54
N SER A 34 1.05 -16.05 16.55
CA SER A 34 0.65 -15.29 17.75
C SER A 34 1.78 -15.12 18.79
N GLN A 35 2.88 -15.87 18.70
CA GLN A 35 4.02 -15.77 19.63
C GLN A 35 5.22 -15.08 18.99
N HIS A 36 5.76 -14.06 19.67
CA HIS A 36 6.99 -13.36 19.31
C HIS A 36 7.97 -13.43 20.48
N LEU A 37 9.06 -14.19 20.36
CA LEU A 37 10.23 -14.03 21.23
C LEU A 37 11.30 -13.22 20.48
N PRO A 38 11.84 -12.15 21.08
CA PRO A 38 12.93 -11.39 20.49
C PRO A 38 14.13 -12.30 20.16
N GLY A 39 14.62 -12.25 18.92
CA GLY A 39 15.81 -13.00 18.48
C GLY A 39 15.58 -14.39 17.88
N HIS A 40 14.34 -14.88 17.81
CA HIS A 40 14.04 -16.17 17.18
C HIS A 40 13.02 -16.07 16.02
N HIS A 41 13.15 -16.96 15.03
CA HIS A 41 12.23 -17.04 13.89
C HIS A 41 10.78 -17.25 14.39
N ARG A 42 9.84 -16.47 13.84
CA ARG A 42 8.42 -16.51 14.21
C ARG A 42 7.84 -17.93 13.99
N ARG A 43 7.24 -18.53 15.02
CA ARG A 43 6.64 -19.88 14.97
C ARG A 43 5.13 -19.83 15.17
N TYR A 44 4.39 -20.62 14.38
CA TYR A 44 2.93 -20.72 14.44
C TYR A 44 2.50 -21.67 15.54
N THR A 45 1.54 -21.24 16.34
CA THR A 45 0.91 -22.05 17.39
C THR A 45 -0.23 -22.89 16.82
N PRO A 46 -0.71 -23.91 17.54
CA PRO A 46 -1.87 -24.71 17.14
C PRO A 46 -3.13 -23.86 16.92
N ALA A 47 -3.30 -22.81 17.73
CA ALA A 47 -4.38 -21.85 17.55
C ALA A 47 -4.25 -21.06 16.24
N ASP A 48 -3.03 -20.73 15.82
CA ASP A 48 -2.80 -20.07 14.52
C ASP A 48 -3.12 -21.00 13.36
N LEU A 49 -2.77 -22.29 13.48
CA LEU A 49 -3.10 -23.29 12.47
C LEU A 49 -4.62 -23.44 12.31
N ALA A 50 -5.38 -23.50 13.41
CA ALA A 50 -6.84 -23.61 13.35
C ALA A 50 -7.48 -22.44 12.58
N ARG A 51 -7.00 -21.21 12.77
CA ARG A 51 -7.47 -20.03 12.03
C ARG A 51 -7.10 -20.12 10.54
N LEU A 52 -5.90 -20.59 10.22
CA LEU A 52 -5.43 -20.74 8.84
C LEU A 52 -6.17 -21.88 8.09
N GLU A 53 -6.55 -22.96 8.76
CA GLU A 53 -7.36 -24.04 8.19
C GLU A 53 -8.76 -23.55 7.80
N ILE A 54 -9.37 -22.73 8.65
CA ILE A 54 -10.69 -22.12 8.37
C ILE A 54 -10.58 -21.13 7.21
N MET A 55 -9.54 -20.27 7.22
CA MET A 55 -9.26 -19.36 6.12
C MET A 55 -9.12 -20.10 4.78
N ARG A 56 -8.37 -21.22 4.76
CA ARG A 56 -8.22 -22.06 3.57
C ARG A 56 -9.56 -22.68 3.14
N LYS A 57 -10.30 -23.29 4.07
CA LYS A 57 -11.56 -23.98 3.78
C LYS A 57 -12.57 -23.02 3.14
N LEU A 58 -12.77 -21.86 3.75
CA LEU A 58 -13.75 -20.87 3.28
C LEU A 58 -13.36 -20.30 1.91
N THR A 59 -12.07 -20.05 1.70
CA THR A 59 -11.57 -19.59 0.39
C THR A 59 -11.79 -20.66 -0.70
N ALA A 60 -11.62 -21.95 -0.36
CA ALA A 60 -11.88 -23.05 -1.29
C ALA A 60 -13.39 -23.25 -1.59
N GLU A 61 -14.27 -22.87 -0.65
CA GLU A 61 -15.73 -22.86 -0.81
C GLU A 61 -16.23 -21.62 -1.57
N GLY A 62 -15.34 -20.75 -2.05
CA GLY A 62 -15.67 -19.56 -2.84
C GLY A 62 -16.01 -18.32 -2.01
N VAL A 63 -15.86 -18.37 -0.69
CA VAL A 63 -15.99 -17.19 0.18
C VAL A 63 -14.81 -16.25 -0.07
N THR A 64 -15.09 -14.95 -0.10
CA THR A 64 -14.04 -13.96 -0.33
C THR A 64 -12.95 -14.04 0.76
N PRO A 65 -11.66 -13.87 0.43
CA PRO A 65 -10.59 -13.94 1.42
C PRO A 65 -10.77 -13.01 2.63
N ALA A 66 -11.42 -11.85 2.44
CA ALA A 66 -11.69 -10.92 3.53
C ALA A 66 -12.76 -11.45 4.51
N GLU A 67 -13.83 -12.05 4.01
CA GLU A 67 -14.88 -12.66 4.85
C GLU A 67 -14.38 -13.96 5.50
N ALA A 68 -13.63 -14.77 4.75
CA ALA A 68 -12.96 -15.96 5.25
C ALA A 68 -12.04 -15.62 6.43
N ALA A 69 -11.27 -14.53 6.31
CA ALA A 69 -10.39 -14.08 7.37
C ALA A 69 -11.15 -13.55 8.59
N ARG A 70 -12.31 -12.91 8.39
CA ARG A 70 -13.17 -12.46 9.50
C ARG A 70 -13.66 -13.65 10.32
N TRP A 71 -14.15 -14.71 9.69
CA TRP A 71 -14.60 -15.91 10.39
C TRP A 71 -13.43 -16.65 11.04
N ALA A 72 -12.28 -16.74 10.37
CA ALA A 72 -11.07 -17.31 10.94
C ALA A 72 -10.61 -16.61 12.23
N ARG A 73 -10.72 -15.28 12.33
CA ARG A 73 -10.33 -14.52 13.53
C ARG A 73 -11.29 -14.67 14.71
N GLN A 74 -12.55 -15.00 14.46
CA GLN A 74 -13.58 -15.10 15.51
C GLN A 74 -13.53 -16.43 16.27
N VAL A 75 -12.68 -17.37 15.85
CA VAL A 75 -12.51 -18.65 16.50
C VAL A 75 -11.76 -18.43 17.82
N PRO A 76 -12.41 -18.68 18.98
CA PRO A 76 -11.71 -18.71 20.25
C PRO A 76 -10.64 -19.79 20.18
N ALA A 77 -9.49 -19.58 20.80
CA ALA A 77 -8.49 -20.64 20.95
C ALA A 77 -9.13 -21.77 21.77
N THR A 78 -9.68 -22.79 21.09
CA THR A 78 -10.31 -23.92 21.74
C THR A 78 -9.21 -24.77 22.36
N GLY A 79 -8.93 -24.54 23.64
CA GLY A 79 -8.33 -25.56 24.48
C GLY A 79 -9.27 -26.77 24.54
N PRO A 80 -8.76 -28.00 24.69
CA PRO A 80 -9.62 -29.17 24.78
C PRO A 80 -10.39 -29.13 26.11
N GLY A 81 -11.68 -28.79 26.05
CA GLY A 81 -12.61 -28.87 27.18
C GLY A 81 -13.51 -27.64 27.35
N GLY A 82 -14.64 -27.60 26.66
CA GLY A 82 -15.69 -26.61 26.90
C GLY A 82 -16.81 -26.70 25.87
N ALA A 83 -17.97 -27.21 26.28
CA ALA A 83 -19.18 -27.35 25.46
C ALA A 83 -19.74 -25.97 25.01
N PRO A 84 -20.48 -25.91 23.88
CA PRO A 84 -20.93 -24.65 23.29
C PRO A 84 -22.09 -24.03 24.06
N SER A 85 -21.92 -22.80 24.57
CA SER A 85 -23.02 -22.00 25.13
C SER A 85 -23.63 -21.09 24.08
N ALA A 86 -24.96 -21.06 24.09
CA ALA A 86 -25.84 -20.53 23.07
C ALA A 86 -25.63 -19.04 22.74
N VAL A 87 -25.82 -18.78 21.44
CA VAL A 87 -26.01 -17.50 20.78
C VAL A 87 -27.04 -16.63 21.53
N VAL A 88 -26.61 -15.49 22.07
CA VAL A 88 -27.52 -14.40 22.46
C VAL A 88 -27.54 -13.41 21.31
N ALA A 89 -28.55 -13.57 20.44
CA ALA A 89 -28.97 -12.58 19.48
C ALA A 89 -29.54 -11.36 20.22
N ASN A 90 -28.73 -10.32 20.45
CA ASN A 90 -29.26 -9.05 20.93
C ASN A 90 -29.79 -8.25 19.74
N ARG A 91 -31.11 -8.22 19.66
CA ARG A 91 -31.94 -7.53 18.66
C ARG A 91 -31.96 -6.05 19.02
N ILE A 92 -31.12 -5.22 18.39
CA ILE A 92 -31.23 -3.76 18.51
C ILE A 92 -32.50 -3.32 17.79
N ARG A 93 -33.49 -2.82 18.55
CA ARG A 93 -34.71 -2.18 18.02
C ARG A 93 -34.36 -0.77 17.50
N PRO A 94 -34.93 -0.32 16.37
CA PRO A 94 -34.76 1.06 15.91
C PRO A 94 -35.71 1.97 16.72
N GLY A 95 -35.14 2.83 17.57
CA GLY A 95 -35.84 3.95 18.18
C GLY A 95 -35.71 5.18 17.29
N GLY A 96 -36.83 5.67 16.77
CA GLY A 96 -36.89 6.83 15.88
C GLY A 96 -36.39 8.11 16.56
N GLY A 97 -35.48 8.80 15.87
CA GLY A 97 -34.92 10.07 16.29
C GLY A 97 -34.07 10.68 15.18
N ARG A 98 -34.73 11.32 14.21
CA ARG A 98 -34.18 12.27 13.20
C ARG A 98 -32.94 11.78 12.44
N ASP A 99 -33.17 11.27 11.23
CA ASP A 99 -32.15 10.90 10.25
C ASP A 99 -31.27 12.11 9.86
N GLY A 100 -30.04 12.15 10.36
CA GLY A 100 -29.11 13.25 10.08
C GLY A 100 -27.63 13.07 10.48
N GLY A 101 -27.19 11.88 10.89
CA GLY A 101 -25.79 11.60 11.26
C GLY A 101 -25.11 10.66 10.25
N GLY A 102 -24.70 11.19 9.10
CA GLY A 102 -24.45 10.42 7.88
C GLY A 102 -23.22 9.50 7.85
N GLN A 103 -23.31 8.47 7.00
CA GLN A 103 -22.25 7.52 6.63
C GLN A 103 -21.07 8.17 5.84
N THR A 104 -20.79 9.45 6.05
CA THR A 104 -19.95 10.26 5.15
C THR A 104 -18.45 10.13 5.43
N ILE A 105 -17.64 10.05 4.37
CA ILE A 105 -16.17 10.16 4.46
C ILE A 105 -15.80 11.62 4.79
N PRO A 106 -15.04 11.88 5.86
CA PRO A 106 -14.58 13.24 6.16
C PRO A 106 -13.52 13.68 5.15
N VAL A 107 -13.72 14.83 4.51
CA VAL A 107 -12.74 15.39 3.55
C VAL A 107 -12.18 16.75 4.02
N GLY A 108 -12.39 17.09 5.29
CA GLY A 108 -11.89 18.32 5.90
C GLY A 108 -12.26 19.59 5.13
N ARG A 109 -11.25 20.43 4.84
CA ARG A 109 -11.38 21.67 4.06
C ARG A 109 -11.37 21.47 2.55
N ALA A 110 -11.33 20.23 2.06
CA ALA A 110 -11.26 19.96 0.62
C ALA A 110 -12.51 20.49 -0.11
N GLY A 111 -12.34 20.81 -1.39
CA GLY A 111 -13.34 21.47 -2.22
C GLY A 111 -14.59 20.62 -2.52
N PRO A 112 -15.57 21.18 -3.25
CA PRO A 112 -16.80 20.46 -3.63
C PRO A 112 -16.54 19.15 -4.37
N ALA A 113 -15.49 19.09 -5.20
CA ALA A 113 -15.08 17.89 -5.94
C ALA A 113 -14.75 16.72 -4.99
N ALA A 114 -13.97 16.95 -3.93
CA ALA A 114 -13.64 15.92 -2.93
C ALA A 114 -14.88 15.40 -2.18
N ARG A 115 -15.81 16.30 -1.84
CA ARG A 115 -17.11 15.90 -1.27
C ARG A 115 -17.97 15.12 -2.26
N GLY A 116 -17.88 15.43 -3.55
CA GLY A 116 -18.52 14.69 -4.64
C GLY A 116 -17.95 13.27 -4.75
N LEU A 117 -16.63 13.16 -4.83
CA LEU A 117 -15.90 11.89 -4.91
C LEU A 117 -16.19 11.01 -3.70
N ALA A 118 -16.12 11.56 -2.48
CA ALA A 118 -16.48 10.86 -1.25
C ALA A 118 -17.92 10.29 -1.27
N ARG A 119 -18.88 11.06 -1.78
CA ARG A 119 -20.28 10.59 -1.92
C ARG A 119 -20.41 9.50 -2.98
N ALA A 120 -19.71 9.61 -4.10
CA ALA A 120 -19.69 8.58 -5.14
C ALA A 120 -19.04 7.28 -4.62
N ALA A 121 -17.93 7.40 -3.88
CA ALA A 121 -17.24 6.30 -3.20
C ALA A 121 -18.17 5.55 -2.23
N MET A 122 -18.92 6.28 -1.39
CA MET A 122 -19.90 5.66 -0.49
C MET A 122 -21.07 4.97 -1.21
N ARG A 123 -21.36 5.33 -2.47
CA ARG A 123 -22.36 4.65 -3.32
C ARG A 123 -21.74 3.55 -4.19
N LEU A 124 -20.43 3.29 -4.08
CA LEU A 124 -19.67 2.38 -4.93
C LEU A 124 -19.80 2.66 -6.43
N ASP A 125 -19.96 3.94 -6.77
CA ASP A 125 -20.18 4.41 -8.14
C ASP A 125 -18.85 4.62 -8.85
N SER A 126 -18.26 3.54 -9.38
CA SER A 126 -16.94 3.59 -10.03
C SER A 126 -16.89 4.50 -11.24
N VAL A 127 -18.01 4.66 -11.95
CA VAL A 127 -18.09 5.52 -13.13
C VAL A 127 -17.97 6.97 -12.70
N ALA A 128 -18.79 7.42 -11.76
CA ALA A 128 -18.70 8.80 -11.24
C ALA A 128 -17.34 9.09 -10.56
N ILE A 129 -16.74 8.10 -9.89
CA ILE A 129 -15.39 8.22 -9.32
C ILE A 129 -14.38 8.47 -10.46
N GLY A 130 -14.38 7.61 -11.48
CA GLY A 130 -13.47 7.74 -12.63
C GLY A 130 -13.63 9.06 -13.37
N GLU A 131 -14.86 9.48 -13.65
CA GLU A 131 -15.16 10.76 -14.30
C GLU A 131 -14.67 11.96 -13.49
N THR A 132 -14.90 11.94 -12.17
CA THR A 132 -14.44 13.01 -11.28
C THR A 132 -12.91 13.11 -11.27
N ILE A 133 -12.21 11.97 -11.22
CA ILE A 133 -10.74 11.94 -11.25
C ILE A 133 -10.22 12.41 -12.61
N ALA A 134 -10.79 11.92 -13.71
CA ALA A 134 -10.37 12.31 -15.06
C ALA A 134 -10.57 13.82 -15.30
N HIS A 135 -11.69 14.38 -14.84
CA HIS A 135 -11.94 15.81 -14.94
C HIS A 135 -10.94 16.64 -14.13
N ALA A 136 -10.63 16.21 -12.90
CA ALA A 136 -9.63 16.88 -12.07
C ALA A 136 -8.23 16.80 -12.71
N LEU A 137 -7.83 15.62 -13.22
CA LEU A 137 -6.55 15.46 -13.92
C LEU A 137 -6.42 16.40 -15.12
N ALA A 138 -7.48 16.55 -15.92
CA ALA A 138 -7.49 17.46 -17.06
C ALA A 138 -7.44 18.95 -16.68
N THR A 139 -7.93 19.31 -15.48
CA THR A 139 -8.07 20.71 -15.04
C THR A 139 -6.88 21.16 -14.19
N ASP A 140 -6.46 20.32 -13.24
CA ASP A 140 -5.54 20.64 -12.16
C ASP A 140 -4.18 19.93 -12.30
N GLY A 141 -4.03 19.06 -13.31
CA GLY A 141 -2.86 18.18 -13.48
C GLY A 141 -2.76 17.10 -12.40
N VAL A 142 -1.73 16.25 -12.49
CA VAL A 142 -1.54 15.13 -11.54
C VAL A 142 -1.29 15.63 -10.13
N VAL A 143 -0.38 16.59 -9.95
CA VAL A 143 0.00 17.09 -8.62
C VAL A 143 -1.18 17.79 -7.93
N GLY A 144 -1.88 18.65 -8.66
CA GLY A 144 -3.07 19.35 -8.13
C GLY A 144 -4.19 18.38 -7.76
N THR A 145 -4.45 17.39 -8.62
CA THR A 145 -5.44 16.33 -8.35
C THR A 145 -5.07 15.49 -7.13
N TRP A 146 -3.80 15.11 -6.99
CA TRP A 146 -3.36 14.33 -5.84
C TRP A 146 -3.55 15.09 -4.52
N GLU A 147 -3.06 16.32 -4.42
CA GLU A 147 -3.09 17.09 -3.18
C GLU A 147 -4.49 17.64 -2.85
N GLY A 148 -5.22 18.14 -3.85
CA GLY A 148 -6.50 18.82 -3.67
C GLY A 148 -7.72 17.90 -3.62
N LEU A 149 -7.63 16.71 -4.24
CA LEU A 149 -8.77 15.80 -4.39
C LEU A 149 -8.51 14.42 -3.77
N LEU A 150 -7.49 13.70 -4.23
CA LEU A 150 -7.33 12.28 -3.91
C LEU A 150 -6.82 12.04 -2.49
N ARG A 151 -5.73 12.71 -2.10
CA ARG A 151 -5.12 12.56 -0.78
C ARG A 151 -6.10 12.86 0.35
N PRO A 152 -6.89 13.96 0.35
CA PRO A 152 -7.89 14.21 1.39
C PRO A 152 -8.96 13.11 1.48
N VAL A 153 -9.42 12.57 0.35
CA VAL A 153 -10.43 11.51 0.33
C VAL A 153 -9.87 10.20 0.85
N LEU A 154 -8.65 9.81 0.43
CA LEU A 154 -7.97 8.61 0.92
C LEU A 154 -7.69 8.69 2.43
N VAL A 155 -7.24 9.84 2.94
CA VAL A 155 -7.08 10.07 4.38
C VAL A 155 -8.41 9.91 5.11
N GLY A 156 -9.49 10.50 4.60
CA GLY A 156 -10.82 10.36 5.17
C GLY A 156 -11.33 8.92 5.22
N ILE A 157 -11.07 8.14 4.15
CA ILE A 157 -11.40 6.71 4.11
C ILE A 157 -10.61 5.96 5.19
N GLY A 158 -9.31 6.23 5.33
CA GLY A 158 -8.46 5.63 6.34
C GLY A 158 -8.89 5.95 7.77
N GLU A 159 -9.19 7.22 8.06
CA GLU A 159 -9.69 7.66 9.37
C GLU A 159 -11.00 6.95 9.74
N ARG A 160 -11.92 6.85 8.77
CA ARG A 160 -13.22 6.20 8.99
C ARG A 160 -13.09 4.69 9.08
N HIS A 161 -12.20 4.07 8.33
CA HIS A 161 -11.84 2.66 8.48
C HIS A 161 -11.29 2.39 9.88
N ALA A 162 -10.35 3.19 10.36
CA ALA A 162 -9.81 3.06 11.72
C ALA A 162 -10.89 3.21 12.81
N ALA A 163 -11.87 4.10 12.60
CA ALA A 163 -12.95 4.32 13.56
C ALA A 163 -14.05 3.24 13.55
N THR A 164 -14.28 2.58 12.40
CA THR A 164 -15.46 1.72 12.21
C THR A 164 -15.14 0.27 11.85
N ALA A 165 -13.89 -0.03 11.51
CA ALA A 165 -13.46 -1.27 10.86
C ALA A 165 -14.24 -1.62 9.56
N GLY A 166 -14.93 -0.66 8.95
CA GLY A 166 -15.66 -0.79 7.68
C GLY A 166 -14.96 -0.10 6.50
N LEU A 167 -15.63 0.04 5.35
CA LEU A 167 -15.14 0.71 4.15
C LEU A 167 -14.00 0.02 3.40
N ILE A 168 -13.80 -1.28 3.60
CA ILE A 168 -12.78 -2.03 2.87
C ILE A 168 -13.13 -2.07 1.37
N GLU A 169 -14.41 -2.30 1.06
CA GLU A 169 -14.96 -2.26 -0.29
C GLU A 169 -14.78 -0.89 -0.95
N VAL A 170 -14.94 0.19 -0.17
CA VAL A 170 -14.76 1.56 -0.65
C VAL A 170 -13.29 1.88 -0.89
N GLU A 171 -12.40 1.50 0.03
CA GLU A 171 -10.95 1.65 -0.11
C GLU A 171 -10.46 0.94 -1.38
N HIS A 172 -10.81 -0.34 -1.55
CA HIS A 172 -10.41 -1.09 -2.75
C HIS A 172 -10.96 -0.49 -4.05
N LEU A 173 -12.22 -0.05 -4.06
CA LEU A 173 -12.80 0.57 -5.24
C LEU A 173 -12.08 1.87 -5.61
N VAL A 174 -11.90 2.76 -4.63
CA VAL A 174 -11.25 4.06 -4.83
C VAL A 174 -9.79 3.86 -5.25
N SER A 175 -9.04 3.00 -4.55
CA SER A 175 -7.65 2.66 -4.90
C SER A 175 -7.55 2.17 -6.35
N ARG A 176 -8.44 1.26 -6.78
CA ARG A 176 -8.47 0.77 -8.16
C ARG A 176 -8.74 1.88 -9.17
N CYS A 177 -9.74 2.72 -8.94
CA CYS A 177 -10.07 3.83 -9.85
C CYS A 177 -8.92 4.85 -9.94
N VAL A 178 -8.23 5.14 -8.83
CA VAL A 178 -7.04 6.00 -8.81
C VAL A 178 -5.91 5.40 -9.65
N SER A 179 -5.59 4.11 -9.43
CA SER A 179 -4.57 3.42 -10.21
C SER A 179 -4.89 3.39 -11.71
N GLU A 180 -6.16 3.16 -12.08
CA GLU A 180 -6.61 3.17 -13.47
C GLU A 180 -6.42 4.56 -14.12
N ALA A 181 -6.77 5.63 -13.41
CA ALA A 181 -6.63 7.00 -13.89
C ALA A 181 -5.15 7.40 -14.07
N PHE A 182 -4.29 7.11 -13.08
CA PHE A 182 -2.85 7.37 -13.20
C PHE A 182 -2.18 6.56 -14.29
N ALA A 183 -2.56 5.29 -14.45
CA ALA A 183 -2.06 4.46 -15.54
C ALA A 183 -2.50 5.01 -16.92
N ALA A 184 -3.67 5.63 -17.02
CA ALA A 184 -4.11 6.28 -18.26
C ALA A 184 -3.23 7.51 -18.59
N VAL A 185 -2.91 8.35 -17.61
CA VAL A 185 -1.97 9.48 -17.78
C VAL A 185 -0.60 8.97 -18.23
N ALA A 186 -0.06 7.96 -17.53
CA ALA A 186 1.24 7.39 -17.85
C ALA A 186 1.34 6.84 -19.28
N ARG A 187 0.27 6.21 -19.78
CA ARG A 187 0.22 5.69 -21.16
C ARG A 187 0.07 6.80 -22.20
N ALA A 188 -0.72 7.83 -21.89
CA ALA A 188 -0.93 8.96 -22.81
C ALA A 188 0.33 9.80 -22.98
N SER A 189 1.13 9.95 -21.92
CA SER A 189 2.32 10.82 -21.89
C SER A 189 3.63 10.05 -21.95
N SER A 190 3.66 8.92 -22.67
CA SER A 190 4.86 8.08 -22.77
C SER A 190 6.04 8.88 -23.34
N ALA A 191 7.05 9.15 -22.50
CA ALA A 191 8.23 9.90 -22.88
C ALA A 191 9.22 9.07 -23.71
N PRO A 192 9.78 9.62 -24.80
CA PRO A 192 10.86 8.97 -25.55
C PRO A 192 12.16 8.95 -24.74
N GLY A 193 12.98 7.92 -24.95
CA GLY A 193 14.33 7.83 -24.37
C GLY A 193 14.47 6.84 -23.20
N PRO A 194 15.68 6.68 -22.65
CA PRO A 194 15.94 5.71 -21.59
C PRO A 194 15.30 6.17 -20.28
N ALA A 195 14.57 5.27 -19.63
CA ALA A 195 13.99 5.53 -18.32
C ALA A 195 15.06 5.57 -17.21
N ARG A 196 15.61 6.75 -16.94
CA ARG A 196 16.72 6.95 -15.97
C ARG A 196 16.26 7.11 -14.52
N ILE A 197 14.96 7.09 -14.26
CA ILE A 197 14.39 7.17 -12.91
C ILE A 197 13.76 5.81 -12.56
N LEU A 198 14.14 5.26 -11.40
CA LEU A 198 13.59 4.01 -10.88
C LEU A 198 12.70 4.30 -9.65
N LEU A 199 11.48 3.80 -9.67
CA LEU A 199 10.47 3.96 -8.62
C LEU A 199 10.19 2.61 -7.97
N SER A 200 10.24 2.55 -6.65
CA SER A 200 9.99 1.33 -5.89
C SER A 200 9.32 1.64 -4.57
N CYS A 201 8.43 0.78 -4.09
CA CYS A 201 8.13 0.74 -2.66
C CYS A 201 9.27 0.05 -1.91
N ALA A 202 9.41 0.35 -0.62
CA ALA A 202 10.33 -0.32 0.29
C ALA A 202 9.96 -1.80 0.47
N ASP A 203 10.83 -2.55 1.17
CA ASP A 203 10.53 -3.95 1.49
C ASP A 203 9.23 -4.05 2.30
N GLU A 204 8.42 -5.05 1.95
CA GLU A 204 7.09 -5.30 2.51
C GLU A 204 6.06 -4.15 2.44
N GLU A 205 6.38 -3.01 1.82
CA GLU A 205 5.46 -1.88 1.63
C GLU A 205 4.41 -2.17 0.54
N GLN A 206 3.12 -1.95 0.85
CA GLN A 206 1.99 -2.23 -0.03
C GLN A 206 1.26 -0.97 -0.51
N HIS A 207 1.48 0.18 0.11
CA HIS A 207 0.80 1.42 -0.25
C HIS A 207 1.45 2.05 -1.48
N THR A 208 0.94 1.72 -2.68
CA THR A 208 1.54 2.14 -3.96
C THR A 208 1.00 3.45 -4.51
N LEU A 209 -0.23 3.86 -4.16
CA LEU A 209 -0.89 5.02 -4.78
C LEU A 209 -0.04 6.31 -4.78
N PRO A 210 0.68 6.68 -3.71
CA PRO A 210 1.53 7.87 -3.73
C PRO A 210 2.70 7.75 -4.72
N LEU A 211 3.23 6.54 -4.90
CA LEU A 211 4.28 6.26 -5.89
C LEU A 211 3.71 6.25 -7.31
N GLU A 212 2.47 5.80 -7.50
CA GLU A 212 1.74 5.89 -8.78
C GLU A 212 1.43 7.34 -9.15
N ALA A 213 1.12 8.19 -8.17
CA ALA A 213 0.95 9.63 -8.39
C ALA A 213 2.26 10.27 -8.87
N LEU A 214 3.41 9.91 -8.27
CA LEU A 214 4.72 10.34 -8.74
C LEU A 214 5.01 9.84 -10.17
N ALA A 215 4.72 8.58 -10.45
CA ALA A 215 4.86 7.99 -11.77
C ALA A 215 4.02 8.75 -12.83
N ALA A 216 2.76 9.05 -12.52
CA ALA A 216 1.88 9.83 -13.40
C ALA A 216 2.38 11.27 -13.58
N ALA A 217 2.87 11.92 -12.53
CA ALA A 217 3.39 13.29 -12.60
C ALA A 217 4.69 13.37 -13.43
N LEU A 218 5.56 12.36 -13.32
CA LEU A 218 6.74 12.26 -14.17
C LEU A 218 6.36 12.06 -15.64
N ALA A 219 5.37 11.19 -15.92
CA ALA A 219 4.85 11.04 -17.29
C ALA A 219 4.25 12.35 -17.83
N GLU A 220 3.42 13.03 -17.03
CA GLU A 220 2.84 14.34 -17.38
C GLU A 220 3.92 15.37 -17.72
N ALA A 221 5.06 15.34 -17.02
CA ALA A 221 6.24 16.17 -17.31
C ALA A 221 7.15 15.65 -18.44
N GLY A 222 6.73 14.61 -19.16
CA GLY A 222 7.48 14.03 -20.28
C GLY A 222 8.75 13.28 -19.85
N VAL A 223 8.75 12.66 -18.67
CA VAL A 223 9.92 11.96 -18.12
C VAL A 223 9.71 10.45 -18.09
N ALA A 224 10.63 9.73 -18.73
CA ALA A 224 10.64 8.27 -18.73
C ALA A 224 11.11 7.73 -17.37
N TYR A 225 10.34 6.80 -16.79
CA TYR A 225 10.66 6.13 -15.53
C TYR A 225 10.41 4.61 -15.63
N ARG A 226 10.95 3.87 -14.66
CA ARG A 226 10.68 2.44 -14.44
C ARG A 226 10.08 2.27 -13.06
N MET A 227 8.93 1.62 -12.96
CA MET A 227 8.27 1.36 -11.68
C MET A 227 8.28 -0.14 -11.37
N LEU A 228 8.84 -0.52 -10.23
CA LEU A 228 8.90 -1.91 -9.76
C LEU A 228 7.65 -2.31 -8.95
N GLY A 229 6.95 -1.33 -8.37
CA GLY A 229 5.72 -1.53 -7.61
C GLY A 229 5.94 -1.79 -6.12
N ALA A 230 5.03 -2.56 -5.52
CA ALA A 230 4.98 -2.87 -4.09
C ALA A 230 6.02 -3.92 -3.67
N ARG A 231 6.34 -3.95 -2.36
CA ARG A 231 7.07 -5.02 -1.66
C ARG A 231 8.35 -5.44 -2.36
N VAL A 232 9.25 -4.48 -2.61
CA VAL A 232 10.51 -4.75 -3.33
C VAL A 232 11.63 -4.98 -2.32
N PRO A 233 12.18 -6.20 -2.20
CA PRO A 233 13.27 -6.48 -1.27
C PRO A 233 14.55 -5.74 -1.66
N ALA A 234 15.39 -5.41 -0.67
CA ALA A 234 16.63 -4.67 -0.88
C ALA A 234 17.55 -5.29 -1.96
N ALA A 235 17.73 -6.62 -1.95
CA ALA A 235 18.55 -7.32 -2.94
C ALA A 235 18.00 -7.19 -4.37
N ALA A 236 16.68 -7.27 -4.54
CA ALA A 236 16.04 -7.11 -5.86
C ALA A 236 16.16 -5.68 -6.38
N LEU A 237 16.04 -4.69 -5.48
CA LEU A 237 16.23 -3.29 -5.83
C LEU A 237 17.67 -2.99 -6.25
N VAL A 238 18.66 -3.49 -5.51
CA VAL A 238 20.09 -3.35 -5.87
C VAL A 238 20.39 -4.02 -7.21
N GLU A 239 19.84 -5.20 -7.47
CA GLU A 239 19.98 -5.89 -8.75
C GLU A 239 19.37 -5.06 -9.90
N ALA A 240 18.19 -4.47 -9.70
CA ALA A 240 17.58 -3.60 -10.69
C ALA A 240 18.46 -2.36 -10.98
N VAL A 241 19.02 -1.74 -9.94
CA VAL A 241 19.97 -0.61 -10.08
C VAL A 241 21.21 -1.03 -10.85
N ASN A 242 21.83 -2.15 -10.49
CA ASN A 242 23.01 -2.67 -11.18
C ASN A 242 22.73 -2.98 -12.64
N ARG A 243 21.56 -3.53 -12.95
CA ARG A 243 21.19 -3.88 -14.32
C ARG A 243 20.91 -2.65 -15.18
N THR A 244 20.22 -1.65 -14.62
CA THR A 244 19.65 -0.55 -15.39
C THR A 244 20.40 0.77 -15.30
N GLY A 245 21.29 0.93 -14.32
CA GLY A 245 22.07 2.15 -14.09
C GLY A 245 21.21 3.43 -13.99
N PRO A 246 20.16 3.46 -13.15
CA PRO A 246 19.30 4.63 -13.04
C PRO A 246 20.09 5.79 -12.42
N ALA A 247 19.80 7.01 -12.87
CA ALA A 247 20.38 8.22 -12.30
C ALA A 247 19.69 8.61 -10.97
N ALA A 248 18.40 8.34 -10.85
CA ALA A 248 17.64 8.56 -9.62
C ALA A 248 16.87 7.30 -9.21
N VAL A 249 16.84 7.03 -7.91
CA VAL A 249 16.00 5.98 -7.31
C VAL A 249 15.10 6.60 -6.24
N VAL A 250 13.81 6.33 -6.32
CA VAL A 250 12.82 6.74 -5.31
C VAL A 250 12.32 5.49 -4.59
N VAL A 251 12.49 5.47 -3.27
CA VAL A 251 12.00 4.40 -2.40
C VAL A 251 10.88 4.94 -1.53
N TRP A 252 9.66 4.49 -1.79
CA TRP A 252 8.47 4.87 -1.04
C TRP A 252 8.27 3.99 0.19
N SER A 253 8.01 4.61 1.34
CA SER A 253 7.45 3.93 2.51
C SER A 253 6.37 4.80 3.16
N HIS A 254 5.20 4.20 3.37
CA HIS A 254 4.07 4.83 4.01
C HIS A 254 4.11 4.64 5.53
N ILE A 255 4.57 3.50 6.01
CA ILE A 255 4.59 3.16 7.44
C ILE A 255 6.00 2.99 7.97
N ARG A 256 6.23 3.38 9.23
CA ARG A 256 7.55 3.28 9.89
C ARG A 256 8.15 1.87 9.84
N ALA A 257 7.30 0.84 9.87
CA ALA A 257 7.74 -0.55 9.93
C ALA A 257 8.40 -1.05 8.64
N THR A 258 8.15 -0.41 7.49
CA THR A 258 8.73 -0.77 6.18
C THR A 258 9.89 0.15 5.77
N ALA A 259 10.10 1.25 6.50
CA ALA A 259 11.13 2.25 6.24
C ALA A 259 12.49 1.85 6.85
N ASP A 260 13.08 0.76 6.39
CA ASP A 260 14.39 0.30 6.87
C ASP A 260 15.54 1.07 6.18
N PRO A 261 16.33 1.89 6.92
CA PRO A 261 17.47 2.62 6.35
C PRO A 261 18.53 1.71 5.73
N ALA A 262 18.63 0.45 6.15
CA ALA A 262 19.59 -0.49 5.59
C ALA A 262 19.35 -0.75 4.08
N GLN A 263 18.09 -0.69 3.64
CA GLN A 263 17.75 -0.78 2.21
C GLN A 263 18.36 0.38 1.41
N LEU A 264 18.38 1.58 1.97
CA LEU A 264 18.98 2.77 1.34
C LEU A 264 20.50 2.72 1.37
N THR A 265 21.09 2.28 2.49
CA THR A 265 22.54 2.07 2.60
C THR A 265 23.03 1.06 1.56
N ALA A 266 22.27 -0.02 1.31
CA ALA A 266 22.60 -1.00 0.28
C ALA A 266 22.62 -0.40 -1.14
N LEU A 267 21.71 0.55 -1.45
CA LEU A 267 21.73 1.28 -2.72
C LEU A 267 22.96 2.19 -2.86
N LEU A 268 23.32 2.88 -1.78
CA LEU A 268 24.48 3.77 -1.76
C LEU A 268 25.80 3.00 -1.88
N ALA A 269 25.86 1.77 -1.38
CA ALA A 269 27.02 0.88 -1.52
C ALA A 269 27.10 0.17 -2.89
N SER A 270 26.11 0.34 -3.76
CA SER A 270 26.06 -0.31 -5.07
C SER A 270 27.19 0.18 -5.99
N PRO A 271 27.84 -0.70 -6.78
CA PRO A 271 28.83 -0.29 -7.78
C PRO A 271 28.28 0.71 -8.80
N ARG A 272 26.98 0.61 -9.14
CA ARG A 272 26.27 1.57 -9.97
C ARG A 272 25.39 2.49 -9.12
N ARG A 273 26.00 3.11 -8.11
CA ARG A 273 25.33 4.04 -7.20
C ARG A 273 24.57 5.11 -7.99
N PRO A 274 23.26 5.30 -7.75
CA PRO A 274 22.50 6.40 -8.34
C PRO A 274 23.03 7.76 -7.89
N LEU A 275 22.91 8.78 -8.75
CA LEU A 275 23.26 10.15 -8.41
C LEU A 275 22.35 10.72 -7.32
N LEU A 276 21.08 10.33 -7.35
CA LEU A 276 20.07 10.74 -6.37
C LEU A 276 19.33 9.52 -5.81
N VAL A 277 19.23 9.46 -4.48
CA VAL A 277 18.36 8.51 -3.78
C VAL A 277 17.36 9.29 -2.95
N LEU A 278 16.07 9.09 -3.24
CA LEU A 278 14.96 9.71 -2.52
C LEU A 278 14.29 8.70 -1.60
N ALA A 279 14.24 9.03 -0.31
CA ALA A 279 13.43 8.33 0.68
C ALA A 279 12.07 9.02 0.78
N ALA A 280 11.11 8.62 -0.06
CA ALA A 280 9.82 9.28 -0.15
C ALA A 280 8.79 8.68 0.82
N GLY A 281 7.99 9.55 1.44
CA GLY A 281 6.85 9.15 2.27
C GLY A 281 7.06 9.24 3.77
N PRO A 282 5.95 9.16 4.54
CA PRO A 282 5.97 9.41 5.98
C PRO A 282 6.62 8.29 6.80
N GLY A 283 6.92 7.13 6.20
CA GLY A 283 7.63 6.04 6.86
C GLY A 283 9.08 6.41 7.24
N TRP A 284 9.74 7.26 6.46
CA TRP A 284 11.15 7.62 6.67
C TRP A 284 11.36 8.68 7.75
N ARG A 285 12.29 8.46 8.67
CA ARG A 285 12.67 9.48 9.68
C ARG A 285 13.93 10.20 9.23
N ALA A 286 13.91 11.53 9.26
CA ALA A 286 15.05 12.33 8.79
C ALA A 286 16.34 12.06 9.57
N ASP A 287 16.23 11.75 10.87
CA ASP A 287 17.36 11.46 11.76
C ASP A 287 18.01 10.09 11.51
N SER A 288 17.33 9.18 10.81
CA SER A 288 17.82 7.83 10.53
C SER A 288 18.32 7.63 9.10
N LEU A 289 18.29 8.67 8.26
CA LEU A 289 18.66 8.53 6.85
C LEU A 289 20.18 8.54 6.66
N PRO A 290 20.72 7.64 5.81
CA PRO A 290 22.13 7.70 5.44
C PRO A 290 22.51 9.01 4.75
N ALA A 291 23.77 9.41 4.88
CA ALA A 291 24.30 10.59 4.18
C ALA A 291 24.14 10.44 2.65
N GLY A 292 23.66 11.51 2.00
CA GLY A 292 23.40 11.52 0.56
C GLY A 292 22.02 11.01 0.14
N VAL A 293 21.15 10.64 1.09
CA VAL A 293 19.72 10.42 0.83
C VAL A 293 18.94 11.71 1.07
N VAL A 294 18.04 12.05 0.15
CA VAL A 294 17.14 13.20 0.29
C VAL A 294 15.72 12.71 0.61
N ARG A 295 15.02 13.41 1.51
CA ARG A 295 13.64 13.11 1.88
C ARG A 295 12.72 14.22 1.40
N PRO A 296 12.01 14.05 0.27
CA PRO A 296 11.05 15.05 -0.17
C PRO A 296 9.91 15.20 0.85
N VAL A 297 9.42 16.42 1.02
CA VAL A 297 8.33 16.78 1.94
C VAL A 297 6.97 16.46 1.35
N ASP A 298 6.83 16.56 0.03
CA ASP A 298 5.60 16.30 -0.71
C ASP A 298 5.86 15.77 -2.14
N LEU A 299 4.78 15.56 -2.89
CA LEU A 299 4.83 15.08 -4.27
C LEU A 299 5.51 16.09 -5.21
N ALA A 300 5.24 17.39 -5.03
CA ALA A 300 5.77 18.43 -5.90
C ALA A 300 7.30 18.50 -5.80
N GLU A 301 7.84 18.48 -4.58
CA GLU A 301 9.28 18.45 -4.35
C GLU A 301 9.92 17.17 -4.91
N ALA A 302 9.28 16.01 -4.74
CA ALA A 302 9.76 14.75 -5.31
C ALA A 302 9.87 14.82 -6.85
N VAL A 303 8.88 15.43 -7.52
CA VAL A 303 8.91 15.67 -8.97
C VAL A 303 10.06 16.63 -9.32
N SER A 304 10.15 17.78 -8.66
CA SER A 304 11.19 18.79 -8.94
C SER A 304 12.62 18.22 -8.80
N LEU A 305 12.88 17.45 -7.75
CA LEU A 305 14.19 16.81 -7.55
C LEU A 305 14.51 15.81 -8.66
N ALA A 306 13.53 15.05 -9.13
CA ALA A 306 13.72 14.07 -10.18
C ALA A 306 13.96 14.73 -11.55
N LEU A 307 13.27 15.84 -11.83
CA LEU A 307 13.48 16.66 -13.03
C LEU A 307 14.87 17.28 -13.06
N ALA A 308 15.35 17.82 -11.93
CA ALA A 308 16.69 18.40 -11.83
C ALA A 308 17.80 17.39 -12.18
N VAL A 309 17.64 16.13 -11.81
CA VAL A 309 18.60 15.06 -12.16
C VAL A 309 18.58 14.77 -13.66
N ARG A 310 17.40 14.74 -14.30
CA ARG A 310 17.30 14.59 -15.75
C ARG A 310 18.03 15.73 -16.47
N ASP A 311 17.74 16.97 -16.09
CA ASP A 311 18.29 18.15 -16.77
C ASP A 311 19.82 18.21 -16.65
N SER A 312 20.37 17.83 -15.49
CA SER A 312 21.82 17.71 -15.29
C SER A 312 22.47 16.66 -16.19
N LEU A 313 21.78 15.55 -16.48
CA LEU A 313 22.29 14.50 -17.36
C LEU A 313 22.27 14.91 -18.83
N ASP A 314 21.20 15.60 -19.26
CA ASP A 314 21.06 16.03 -20.64
C ASP A 314 22.14 17.07 -20.99
N GLN A 315 22.46 17.97 -20.05
CA GLN A 315 23.59 18.91 -20.17
C GLN A 315 24.94 18.19 -20.28
N SER A 316 25.15 17.12 -19.50
CA SER A 316 26.41 16.36 -19.50
C SER A 316 26.64 15.53 -20.77
N THR A 317 25.59 15.28 -21.57
CA THR A 317 25.68 14.55 -22.85
C THR A 317 25.80 15.45 -24.08
N GLY A 318 25.65 16.78 -23.90
CA GLY A 318 25.71 17.77 -24.97
C GLY A 318 27.10 18.37 -25.22
N ASP A 319 28.07 18.12 -24.34
CA ASP A 319 29.50 18.48 -24.46
C ASP A 319 30.33 17.29 -25.00
#